data_AF-A0A238BPS3-F1
#
_entry.id   AF-A0A238BPS3-F1
#
_cell.length_a   1.000
_cell.length_b   1.000
_cell.length_c   1.000
_cell.angle_alpha   90.00
_cell.angle_beta   90.00
_cell.angle_gamma   90.00
#
_symmetry.space_group_name_H-M   'P 1'
#
loop_
_entity.id
_entity.type
_entity.pdbx_description
1 polymer ?
#
loop_
_entity_poly.entity_id
_entity_poly.type
_entity_poly.pdbx_seq_one_letter_code
_entity_poly.pdbx_strand_id
1 'polypeptide(L)'
;MKSKCLDPSFLSMDYYHLLFLCLVFVPKIQKIKGTEQWANYHNQDELTTILMNVNKRCPNYTTVYSIGESVEGRELLVIQFSTSPGQHQMLKPEMKYVANMHGNEPIGRELLLRLASYLYFRYLAESYANKHAHMAKNDHPPCDGTVTDAFAQQGGITNGAKWYSISGGMQDFNYLATNAFEITLELSCEKFPDGSLLPKLWEDNKEALIDFIKKIHIGIKGTVMNKITGEPISNAVIWIKNSTDITPIKHPVTSWETGEYFRLLTPGSYEIYVTADGYQSTLKQVNVTNDSQTSAKIVNFVLMPEQLKVKEQHDCQLKFKLTNFQAAFGFTKIRSR
;
A
#
# COMPACT_ATOMS: atom_id res chain seq x y z
N MET A 1 -20.21 -22.47 2.78
CA MET A 1 -19.70 -21.40 3.67
C MET A 1 -18.35 -20.93 3.13
N LYS A 2 -18.16 -19.63 2.86
CA LYS A 2 -16.85 -19.13 2.39
C LYS A 2 -15.95 -18.92 3.61
N SER A 3 -14.86 -19.70 3.73
CA SER A 3 -13.79 -19.40 4.68
C SER A 3 -13.23 -18.01 4.36
N LYS A 4 -13.05 -17.19 5.36
CA LYS A 4 -12.38 -15.89 5.30
C LYS A 4 -11.15 -15.97 6.23
N CYS A 5 -10.06 -15.25 5.94
CA CYS A 5 -8.80 -15.30 6.71
C CYS A 5 -8.07 -13.96 6.88
N LEU A 6 -8.62 -12.82 6.43
CA LEU A 6 -7.95 -11.51 6.52
C LEU A 6 -8.80 -10.47 7.24
N ASP A 7 -8.11 -9.75 8.12
CA ASP A 7 -8.55 -8.62 8.95
C ASP A 7 -9.49 -7.66 8.18
N PRO A 8 -10.74 -7.47 8.65
CA PRO A 8 -11.70 -6.57 8.00
C PRO A 8 -11.34 -5.09 8.04
N SER A 9 -10.42 -4.63 8.90
CA SER A 9 -9.91 -3.25 8.88
C SER A 9 -9.02 -2.94 7.67
N PHE A 10 -8.61 -3.95 6.91
CA PHE A 10 -8.09 -3.80 5.53
C PHE A 10 -9.18 -3.83 4.45
N LEU A 11 -10.45 -4.00 4.83
CA LEU A 11 -11.59 -4.19 3.91
C LEU A 11 -12.74 -3.20 4.12
N SER A 12 -12.71 -2.38 5.18
CA SER A 12 -13.71 -1.33 5.42
C SER A 12 -13.12 -0.11 6.13
N MET A 13 -13.12 1.02 5.42
CA MET A 13 -13.55 2.28 6.03
C MET A 13 -14.96 2.08 6.61
N ASP A 14 -15.26 2.80 7.70
CA ASP A 14 -16.57 2.94 8.38
C ASP A 14 -16.75 2.18 9.72
N TYR A 15 -16.24 2.83 10.78
CA TYR A 15 -16.79 3.00 12.14
C TYR A 15 -16.89 1.84 13.17
N TYR A 16 -16.17 2.03 14.31
CA TYR A 16 -16.53 1.74 15.73
C TYR A 16 -16.93 0.30 16.17
N HIS A 17 -16.70 -0.23 17.39
CA HIS A 17 -15.82 0.03 18.56
C HIS A 17 -16.07 -1.12 19.60
N LEU A 18 -15.06 -1.88 20.08
CA LEU A 18 -14.96 -2.71 21.35
C LEU A 18 -16.15 -3.65 21.76
N LEU A 19 -16.22 -4.45 22.86
CA LEU A 19 -15.32 -5.36 23.63
C LEU A 19 -15.85 -5.50 25.10
N PHE A 20 -16.35 -6.66 25.60
CA PHE A 20 -16.22 -7.15 27.01
C PHE A 20 -16.73 -8.59 27.31
N LEU A 21 -16.41 -9.05 28.54
CA LEU A 21 -16.47 -10.39 29.17
C LEU A 21 -17.92 -10.93 29.41
N CYS A 22 -18.19 -12.23 29.69
CA CYS A 22 -17.67 -13.00 30.83
C CYS A 22 -17.99 -14.52 30.83
N LEU A 23 -17.09 -15.30 31.46
CA LEU A 23 -17.27 -16.57 32.21
C LEU A 23 -18.19 -17.70 31.69
N VAL A 24 -17.58 -18.82 31.25
CA VAL A 24 -17.95 -20.19 31.71
C VAL A 24 -16.70 -21.09 31.78
N PHE A 25 -16.42 -21.64 32.97
CA PHE A 25 -15.53 -22.79 33.30
C PHE A 25 -14.12 -22.89 32.72
N VAL A 26 -13.13 -22.91 33.63
CA VAL A 26 -11.77 -23.42 33.39
C VAL A 26 -11.69 -24.89 33.81
N PRO A 27 -11.73 -25.88 32.89
CA PRO A 27 -11.03 -27.14 33.11
C PRO A 27 -9.53 -26.88 32.94
N LYS A 28 -8.72 -27.37 33.89
CA LYS A 28 -7.25 -27.23 33.98
C LYS A 28 -6.57 -26.67 32.74
N ILE A 29 -5.99 -25.47 32.87
CA ILE A 29 -4.98 -24.97 31.93
C ILE A 29 -3.80 -25.95 31.95
N GLN A 30 -3.78 -26.91 31.00
CA GLN A 30 -2.50 -27.31 30.44
C GLN A 30 -1.87 -26.02 29.90
N LYS A 31 -0.68 -25.66 30.39
CA LYS A 31 0.10 -24.58 29.79
C LYS A 31 0.16 -24.85 28.29
N ILE A 32 -0.54 -24.03 27.49
CA ILE A 32 -0.38 -24.06 26.04
C ILE A 32 1.08 -23.69 25.81
N LYS A 33 1.85 -24.57 25.14
CA LYS A 33 3.27 -24.35 24.79
C LYS A 33 3.50 -23.17 23.82
N GLY A 34 2.53 -22.26 23.68
CA GLY A 34 2.54 -21.16 22.72
C GLY A 34 3.44 -20.00 23.10
N THR A 35 3.75 -19.80 24.39
CA THR A 35 4.68 -18.73 24.81
C THR A 35 6.15 -19.11 24.66
N GLU A 36 6.50 -20.38 24.88
CA GLU A 36 7.88 -20.88 24.75
C GLU A 36 8.35 -20.94 23.29
N GLN A 37 7.46 -21.25 22.34
CA GLN A 37 7.80 -21.28 20.91
C GLN A 37 8.43 -19.96 20.45
N TRP A 38 7.84 -18.83 20.86
CA TRP A 38 8.26 -17.51 20.39
C TRP A 38 9.40 -16.88 21.22
N ALA A 39 9.81 -17.49 22.33
CA ALA A 39 10.94 -17.04 23.14
C ALA A 39 12.31 -17.55 22.61
N ASN A 40 12.33 -18.19 21.44
CA ASN A 40 13.52 -18.72 20.79
C ASN A 40 13.61 -18.20 19.36
N TYR A 41 14.84 -18.17 18.83
CA TYR A 41 15.10 -17.83 17.42
C TYR A 41 14.85 -19.05 16.53
N HIS A 42 14.16 -18.84 15.42
CA HIS A 42 13.79 -19.91 14.49
C HIS A 42 14.84 -20.08 13.40
N ASN A 43 15.38 -21.30 13.27
CA ASN A 43 16.29 -21.67 12.20
C ASN A 43 15.57 -21.73 10.82
N GLN A 44 16.28 -22.09 9.75
CA GLN A 44 15.71 -22.05 8.40
C GLN A 44 14.57 -23.07 8.19
N ASP A 45 14.70 -24.28 8.71
CA ASP A 45 13.68 -25.33 8.58
C ASP A 45 12.43 -24.98 9.40
N GLU A 46 12.63 -24.37 10.56
CA GLU A 46 11.56 -23.86 11.42
C GLU A 46 10.83 -22.68 10.77
N LEU A 47 11.56 -21.74 10.15
CA LEU A 47 10.98 -20.64 9.35
C LEU A 47 10.10 -21.20 8.22
N THR A 48 10.65 -22.11 7.42
CA THR A 48 9.91 -22.75 6.31
C THR A 48 8.66 -23.45 6.83
N THR A 49 8.80 -24.19 7.93
CA THR A 49 7.69 -24.87 8.60
C THR A 49 6.61 -23.90 9.10
N ILE A 50 6.98 -22.74 9.66
CA ILE A 50 6.03 -21.71 10.10
C ILE A 50 5.28 -21.13 8.90
N LEU A 51 5.99 -20.69 7.85
CA LEU A 51 5.37 -20.11 6.66
C LEU A 51 4.41 -21.09 5.97
N MET A 52 4.84 -22.34 5.79
CA MET A 52 4.00 -23.40 5.20
C MET A 52 2.79 -23.74 6.09
N ASN A 53 2.92 -23.67 7.42
CA ASN A 53 1.80 -23.87 8.33
C ASN A 53 0.78 -22.73 8.30
N VAL A 54 1.24 -21.47 8.17
CA VAL A 54 0.33 -20.32 7.97
C VAL A 54 -0.41 -20.46 6.63
N ASN A 55 0.32 -20.80 5.56
CA ASN A 55 -0.26 -21.05 4.24
C ASN A 55 -1.33 -22.15 4.26
N LYS A 56 -0.99 -23.30 4.88
CA LYS A 56 -1.90 -24.45 5.02
C LYS A 56 -3.17 -24.13 5.83
N ARG A 57 -3.10 -23.19 6.77
CA ARG A 57 -4.28 -22.73 7.54
C ARG A 57 -5.18 -21.79 6.75
N CYS A 58 -4.63 -21.00 5.82
CA CYS A 58 -5.37 -19.99 5.07
C CYS A 58 -5.03 -19.90 3.57
N PRO A 59 -5.13 -21.01 2.82
CA PRO A 59 -4.67 -21.08 1.42
C PRO A 59 -5.48 -20.19 0.45
N ASN A 60 -6.67 -19.75 0.85
CA ASN A 60 -7.50 -18.82 0.07
C ASN A 60 -7.04 -17.35 0.16
N TYR A 61 -6.09 -17.07 1.05
CA TYR A 61 -5.66 -15.70 1.39
C TYR A 61 -4.15 -15.53 1.55
N THR A 62 -3.42 -16.64 1.54
CA THR A 62 -1.96 -16.67 1.62
C THR A 62 -1.39 -17.51 0.50
N THR A 63 -0.15 -17.23 0.13
CA THR A 63 0.64 -18.07 -0.77
C THR A 63 2.10 -17.91 -0.38
N VAL A 64 2.81 -19.03 -0.28
CA VAL A 64 4.25 -19.06 -0.07
C VAL A 64 4.93 -19.39 -1.40
N TYR A 65 5.94 -18.62 -1.75
CA TYR A 65 6.75 -18.80 -2.94
C TYR A 65 8.20 -18.41 -2.68
N SER A 66 9.12 -18.93 -3.47
CA SER A 66 10.54 -18.56 -3.43
C SER A 66 10.82 -17.45 -4.45
N ILE A 67 11.65 -16.47 -4.09
CA ILE A 67 12.20 -15.47 -5.03
C ILE A 67 13.60 -15.82 -5.53
N GLY A 68 14.13 -16.99 -5.17
CA GLY A 68 15.46 -17.46 -5.53
C GLY A 68 16.12 -18.22 -4.39
N GLU A 69 17.41 -18.50 -4.56
CA GLU A 69 18.23 -19.20 -3.55
C GLU A 69 19.38 -18.31 -3.07
N SER A 70 19.84 -18.55 -1.84
CA SER A 70 21.10 -18.01 -1.35
C SER A 70 22.29 -18.70 -2.01
N VAL A 71 23.51 -18.16 -1.81
CA VAL A 71 24.77 -18.79 -2.25
C VAL A 71 24.95 -20.22 -1.70
N GLU A 72 24.30 -20.54 -0.58
CA GLU A 72 24.33 -21.87 0.06
C GLU A 72 23.11 -22.73 -0.30
N GLY A 73 22.34 -22.37 -1.35
CA GLY A 73 21.18 -23.14 -1.81
C GLY A 73 19.96 -23.09 -0.89
N ARG A 74 19.84 -22.07 -0.01
CA ARG A 74 18.67 -21.89 0.86
C ARG A 74 17.61 -21.04 0.16
N GLU A 75 16.37 -21.52 0.10
CA GLU A 75 15.27 -20.75 -0.50
C GLU A 75 15.02 -19.41 0.21
N LEU A 76 14.85 -18.36 -0.60
CA LEU A 76 14.43 -17.03 -0.18
C LEU A 76 12.90 -16.97 -0.23
N LEU A 77 12.27 -17.48 0.83
CA LEU A 77 10.81 -17.60 0.91
C LEU A 77 10.11 -16.27 1.23
N VAL A 78 9.03 -16.01 0.51
CA VAL A 78 8.08 -14.92 0.74
C VAL A 78 6.70 -15.52 1.04
N ILE A 79 6.00 -14.97 2.03
CA ILE A 79 4.58 -15.22 2.25
C ILE A 79 3.76 -13.98 1.86
N GLN A 80 2.89 -14.13 0.85
CA GLN A 80 1.93 -13.10 0.48
C GLN A 80 0.68 -13.22 1.34
N PHE A 81 0.10 -12.08 1.75
CA PHE A 81 -1.24 -11.98 2.33
C PHE A 81 -2.11 -11.13 1.41
N SER A 82 -3.23 -11.67 0.93
CA SER A 82 -4.08 -10.99 -0.05
C SER A 82 -5.49 -11.60 -0.11
N THR A 83 -6.53 -10.78 -0.34
CA THR A 83 -7.87 -11.29 -0.74
C THR A 83 -7.91 -11.97 -2.11
N SER A 84 -6.81 -11.91 -2.86
CA SER A 84 -6.54 -12.56 -4.14
C SER A 84 -5.06 -12.99 -4.15
N PRO A 85 -4.69 -14.08 -3.47
CA PRO A 85 -3.30 -14.52 -3.48
C PRO A 85 -2.88 -14.93 -4.91
N GLY A 86 -1.62 -14.69 -5.25
CA GLY A 86 -1.05 -14.95 -6.58
C GLY A 86 -1.53 -14.04 -7.72
N GLN A 87 -2.41 -13.06 -7.45
CA GLN A 87 -2.95 -12.16 -8.49
C GLN A 87 -3.01 -10.70 -8.01
N HIS A 88 -2.38 -9.83 -8.79
CA HIS A 88 -2.54 -8.38 -8.70
C HIS A 88 -4.02 -7.99 -8.93
N GLN A 89 -4.50 -6.95 -8.25
CA GLN A 89 -5.83 -6.39 -8.45
C GLN A 89 -5.74 -4.89 -8.66
N MET A 90 -6.47 -4.38 -9.65
CA MET A 90 -6.47 -2.96 -9.98
C MET A 90 -6.87 -2.08 -8.79
N LEU A 91 -6.13 -1.00 -8.57
CA LEU A 91 -6.24 -0.04 -7.47
C LEU A 91 -6.06 -0.64 -6.07
N LYS A 92 -5.48 -1.85 -5.97
CA LYS A 92 -5.03 -2.47 -4.70
C LYS A 92 -3.50 -2.36 -4.60
N PRO A 93 -2.98 -1.52 -3.69
CA PRO A 93 -1.54 -1.29 -3.61
C PRO A 93 -0.80 -2.50 -3.05
N GLU A 94 0.48 -2.63 -3.39
CA GLU A 94 1.35 -3.71 -2.94
C GLU A 94 2.38 -3.23 -1.92
N MET A 95 2.46 -3.92 -0.78
CA MET A 95 3.44 -3.69 0.28
C MET A 95 4.36 -4.91 0.41
N LYS A 96 5.63 -4.67 0.77
CA LYS A 96 6.53 -5.69 1.32
C LYS A 96 7.11 -5.24 2.66
N TYR A 97 7.38 -6.21 3.53
CA TYR A 97 8.39 -6.12 4.58
C TYR A 97 9.54 -7.06 4.22
N VAL A 98 10.76 -6.63 4.49
CA VAL A 98 11.99 -7.42 4.34
C VAL A 98 12.77 -7.30 5.65
N ALA A 99 13.36 -8.39 6.12
CA ALA A 99 14.12 -8.42 7.37
C ALA A 99 15.28 -9.40 7.32
N ASN A 100 16.21 -9.28 8.27
CA ASN A 100 17.38 -10.16 8.44
C ASN A 100 18.27 -10.23 7.18
N MET A 101 18.35 -9.11 6.44
CA MET A 101 19.31 -8.95 5.33
C MET A 101 20.77 -9.01 5.80
N HIS A 102 21.04 -8.55 7.03
CA HIS A 102 22.22 -8.93 7.78
C HIS A 102 21.87 -10.13 8.67
N GLY A 103 22.60 -11.24 8.51
CA GLY A 103 22.29 -12.50 9.19
C GLY A 103 22.34 -12.43 10.72
N ASN A 104 23.14 -11.53 11.29
CA ASN A 104 23.28 -11.31 12.73
C ASN A 104 22.29 -10.30 13.32
N GLU A 105 21.29 -9.87 12.56
CA GLU A 105 20.19 -8.99 13.00
C GLU A 105 18.83 -9.73 12.90
N PRO A 106 18.61 -10.79 13.72
CA PRO A 106 17.47 -11.70 13.58
C PRO A 106 16.13 -11.15 14.08
N ILE A 107 16.09 -10.05 14.83
CA ILE A 107 14.85 -9.56 15.46
C ILE A 107 13.75 -9.32 14.41
N GLY A 108 14.09 -8.70 13.27
CA GLY A 108 13.13 -8.48 12.20
C GLY A 108 12.57 -9.79 11.62
N ARG A 109 13.37 -10.85 11.50
CA ARG A 109 12.91 -12.19 11.09
C ARG A 109 11.87 -12.72 12.08
N GLU A 110 12.14 -12.64 13.38
CA GLU A 110 11.21 -13.09 14.41
C GLU A 110 9.93 -12.25 14.45
N LEU A 111 10.02 -10.93 14.32
CA LEU A 111 8.85 -10.06 14.23
C LEU A 111 7.99 -10.37 12.99
N LEU A 112 8.58 -10.65 11.82
CA LEU A 112 7.81 -10.99 10.62
C LEU A 112 7.19 -12.40 10.69
N LEU A 113 7.85 -13.39 11.30
CA LEU A 113 7.26 -14.71 11.55
C LEU A 113 6.08 -14.65 12.53
N ARG A 114 6.22 -13.84 13.58
CA ARG A 114 5.14 -13.52 14.52
C ARG A 114 4.01 -12.76 13.83
N LEU A 115 4.32 -11.77 13.00
CA LEU A 115 3.33 -10.99 12.25
C LEU A 115 2.53 -11.87 11.28
N ALA A 116 3.20 -12.74 10.51
CA ALA A 116 2.55 -13.70 9.62
C ALA A 116 1.59 -14.64 10.38
N SER A 117 1.99 -15.08 11.58
CA SER A 117 1.14 -15.87 12.46
C SER A 117 0.01 -15.05 13.10
N TYR A 118 0.26 -13.79 13.44
CA TYR A 118 -0.66 -12.89 14.12
C TYR A 118 -1.78 -12.39 13.20
N LEU A 119 -1.49 -12.05 11.94
CA LEU A 119 -2.51 -11.62 10.97
C LEU A 119 -3.62 -12.67 10.80
N TYR A 120 -3.29 -13.96 10.90
CA TYR A 120 -4.24 -15.05 10.96
C TYR A 120 -5.10 -15.05 12.24
N PHE A 121 -4.48 -14.92 13.42
CA PHE A 121 -5.21 -14.95 14.70
C PHE A 121 -6.08 -13.71 14.92
N ARG A 122 -5.57 -12.53 14.55
CA ARG A 122 -6.30 -11.25 14.59
C ARG A 122 -7.57 -11.34 13.75
N TYR A 123 -7.47 -11.87 12.54
CA TYR A 123 -8.64 -12.13 11.70
C TYR A 123 -9.68 -13.04 12.39
N LEU A 124 -9.27 -14.14 13.03
CA LEU A 124 -10.22 -15.04 13.70
C LEU A 124 -10.95 -14.34 14.85
N ALA A 125 -10.23 -13.52 15.63
CA ALA A 125 -10.80 -12.70 16.69
C ALA A 125 -11.78 -11.66 16.13
N GLU A 126 -11.43 -10.93 15.08
CA GLU A 126 -12.29 -9.94 14.45
C GLU A 126 -13.51 -10.59 13.77
N SER A 127 -13.37 -11.76 13.14
CA SER A 127 -14.49 -12.50 12.56
C SER A 127 -15.49 -12.98 13.61
N TYR A 128 -15.03 -13.25 14.83
CA TYR A 128 -15.90 -13.54 15.96
C TYR A 128 -16.53 -12.25 16.51
N ALA A 129 -15.73 -11.24 16.85
CA ALA A 129 -16.19 -9.98 17.43
C ALA A 129 -17.24 -9.28 16.55
N ASN A 130 -17.00 -9.19 15.23
CA ASN A 130 -17.91 -8.59 14.24
C ASN A 130 -19.20 -9.40 13.98
N LYS A 131 -19.32 -10.60 14.55
CA LYS A 131 -20.53 -11.44 14.49
C LYS A 131 -21.16 -11.70 15.87
N HIS A 132 -20.45 -11.37 16.94
CA HIS A 132 -20.99 -11.37 18.29
C HIS A 132 -22.01 -10.23 18.45
N ALA A 133 -23.06 -10.45 19.24
CA ALA A 133 -24.16 -9.49 19.36
C ALA A 133 -23.73 -8.11 19.88
N HIS A 134 -22.66 -8.06 20.69
CA HIS A 134 -22.19 -6.88 21.43
C HIS A 134 -20.67 -6.61 21.35
N MET A 135 -19.83 -7.59 20.99
CA MET A 135 -18.36 -7.48 21.18
C MET A 135 -17.62 -6.52 20.22
N ALA A 136 -18.34 -5.97 19.24
CA ALA A 136 -17.86 -4.90 18.36
C ALA A 136 -18.71 -3.61 18.49
N LYS A 137 -19.53 -3.52 19.55
CA LYS A 137 -20.36 -2.37 19.89
C LYS A 137 -19.98 -1.84 21.27
N ASN A 138 -19.82 -0.53 21.40
CA ASN A 138 -19.68 0.16 22.69
C ASN A 138 -21.00 0.17 23.53
N ASP A 139 -21.81 -0.88 23.49
CA ASP A 139 -23.12 -0.94 24.17
C ASP A 139 -23.09 -1.59 25.58
N HIS A 140 -21.90 -2.02 26.03
CA HIS A 140 -21.63 -2.55 27.37
C HIS A 140 -20.53 -1.75 28.12
N PRO A 141 -20.58 -1.68 29.47
CA PRO A 141 -19.59 -0.97 30.29
C PRO A 141 -18.27 -1.73 30.44
N PRO A 142 -17.13 -1.05 30.66
CA PRO A 142 -15.85 -1.70 30.93
C PRO A 142 -15.86 -2.57 32.19
N CYS A 143 -15.42 -3.84 32.12
CA CYS A 143 -15.33 -4.70 33.31
C CYS A 143 -14.12 -4.38 34.22
N ASP A 144 -13.26 -3.42 33.87
CA ASP A 144 -12.25 -2.87 34.78
C ASP A 144 -12.71 -1.59 35.51
N GLY A 145 -13.87 -1.04 35.15
CA GLY A 145 -14.47 0.13 35.80
C GLY A 145 -13.77 1.47 35.54
N THR A 146 -12.82 1.55 34.61
CA THR A 146 -12.11 2.81 34.30
C THR A 146 -12.79 3.58 33.17
N VAL A 147 -12.90 4.91 33.33
CA VAL A 147 -13.64 5.80 32.40
C VAL A 147 -12.69 6.62 31.51
N THR A 148 -11.43 6.22 31.42
CA THR A 148 -10.37 6.99 30.75
C THR A 148 -9.59 6.11 29.79
N ASP A 149 -9.91 6.22 28.50
CA ASP A 149 -9.09 5.69 27.40
C ASP A 149 -7.66 6.25 27.52
N ALA A 150 -6.73 5.38 27.94
CA ALA A 150 -5.32 5.71 28.11
C ALA A 150 -4.46 5.02 27.04
N PHE A 151 -4.84 5.17 25.76
CA PHE A 151 -4.03 4.76 24.62
C PHE A 151 -3.64 5.96 23.74
N ALA A 152 -2.37 5.97 23.35
CA ALA A 152 -1.71 6.94 22.47
C ALA A 152 -1.56 8.39 23.00
N GLN A 153 -0.55 8.60 23.86
CA GLN A 153 0.22 9.86 23.83
C GLN A 153 1.73 9.61 23.76
N GLN A 154 2.38 10.48 22.97
CA GLN A 154 3.82 10.70 22.76
C GLN A 154 4.45 9.98 21.55
N GLY A 155 4.73 10.78 20.51
CA GLY A 155 5.35 10.33 19.27
C GLY A 155 6.87 10.27 19.38
N GLY A 156 7.43 9.07 19.16
CA GLY A 156 8.86 8.84 19.01
C GLY A 156 9.23 8.64 17.54
N ILE A 157 9.43 9.73 16.79
CA ILE A 157 10.01 9.68 15.45
C ILE A 157 11.38 10.35 15.43
N THR A 158 12.34 9.77 14.71
CA THR A 158 13.66 10.35 14.47
C THR A 158 13.99 10.34 12.98
N ASN A 159 14.82 11.28 12.55
CA ASN A 159 15.18 11.46 11.14
C ASN A 159 16.52 10.75 10.85
N GLY A 160 16.49 9.72 9.99
CA GLY A 160 17.66 8.89 9.66
C GLY A 160 18.77 9.60 8.87
N ALA A 161 18.56 10.81 8.37
CA ALA A 161 19.49 11.49 7.45
C ALA A 161 20.78 12.06 8.09
N LYS A 162 21.17 11.63 9.31
CA LYS A 162 22.37 12.16 10.00
C LYS A 162 23.05 11.19 10.99
N TRP A 163 23.26 9.94 10.59
CA TRP A 163 24.13 9.01 11.34
C TRP A 163 25.43 8.72 10.58
N TYR A 164 25.33 8.17 9.36
CA TYR A 164 26.41 8.03 8.38
C TYR A 164 25.79 7.75 7.00
N SER A 165 26.50 8.03 5.91
CA SER A 165 26.02 7.71 4.55
C SER A 165 26.42 6.28 4.19
N ILE A 166 25.43 5.43 3.90
CA ILE A 166 25.64 4.13 3.27
C ILE A 166 25.28 4.28 1.79
N SER A 167 26.28 4.25 0.91
CA SER A 167 26.03 4.23 -0.54
C SER A 167 25.69 2.79 -0.98
N GLY A 168 24.69 2.64 -1.84
CA GLY A 168 24.27 1.33 -2.37
C GLY A 168 23.32 0.52 -1.48
N GLY A 169 22.67 1.15 -0.49
CA GLY A 169 21.65 0.50 0.34
C GLY A 169 20.37 0.15 -0.44
N MET A 170 19.71 -0.94 -0.03
CA MET A 170 18.44 -1.40 -0.62
C MET A 170 17.32 -0.34 -0.54
N GLN A 171 17.29 0.45 0.54
CA GLN A 171 16.36 1.57 0.72
C GLN A 171 16.46 2.58 -0.44
N ASP A 172 17.67 3.04 -0.72
CA ASP A 172 17.94 4.05 -1.76
C ASP A 172 17.72 3.46 -3.15
N PHE A 173 18.04 2.17 -3.36
CA PHE A 173 17.71 1.48 -4.61
C PHE A 173 16.20 1.46 -4.87
N ASN A 174 15.37 1.11 -3.87
CA ASN A 174 13.92 1.14 -4.01
C ASN A 174 13.42 2.52 -4.43
N TYR A 175 13.87 3.58 -3.74
CA TYR A 175 13.41 4.95 -3.98
C TYR A 175 13.92 5.54 -5.31
N LEU A 176 15.11 5.15 -5.78
CA LEU A 176 15.71 5.69 -7.00
C LEU A 176 15.37 4.89 -8.27
N ALA A 177 15.17 3.58 -8.15
CA ALA A 177 14.92 2.69 -9.29
C ALA A 177 13.45 2.24 -9.43
N THR A 178 12.58 2.50 -8.46
CA THR A 178 11.19 2.04 -8.46
C THR A 178 10.22 3.08 -7.89
N ASN A 179 8.92 2.78 -7.91
CA ASN A 179 7.88 3.58 -7.23
C ASN A 179 7.81 3.32 -5.70
N ALA A 180 8.61 2.41 -5.16
CA ALA A 180 8.51 1.96 -3.77
C ALA A 180 9.22 2.90 -2.78
N PHE A 181 8.49 3.31 -1.75
CA PHE A 181 9.03 4.10 -0.64
C PHE A 181 9.40 3.12 0.48
N GLU A 182 10.69 2.84 0.62
CA GLU A 182 11.23 1.96 1.66
C GLU A 182 11.86 2.79 2.79
N ILE A 183 11.79 2.28 4.02
CA ILE A 183 12.47 2.84 5.19
C ILE A 183 13.21 1.73 5.93
N THR A 184 14.37 2.05 6.49
CA THR A 184 15.10 1.15 7.39
C THR A 184 14.60 1.29 8.83
N LEU A 185 14.30 0.17 9.49
CA LEU A 185 13.85 0.11 10.89
C LEU A 185 14.91 -0.56 11.76
N GLU A 186 15.58 0.21 12.61
CA GLU A 186 16.48 -0.29 13.64
C GLU A 186 15.66 -0.69 14.88
N LEU A 187 15.59 -1.99 15.16
CA LEU A 187 14.63 -2.56 16.14
C LEU A 187 15.20 -2.67 17.57
N SER A 188 16.50 -2.50 17.74
CA SER A 188 17.22 -2.61 19.02
C SER A 188 18.62 -2.01 18.94
N CYS A 189 19.23 -1.72 20.10
CA CYS A 189 20.66 -1.37 20.16
C CYS A 189 21.57 -2.60 20.08
N GLU A 190 21.14 -3.73 20.66
CA GLU A 190 21.84 -5.01 20.58
C GLU A 190 21.34 -5.79 19.37
N LYS A 191 22.24 -6.15 18.44
CA LYS A 191 21.85 -6.80 17.16
C LYS A 191 21.18 -8.16 17.37
N PHE A 192 21.64 -8.94 18.35
CA PHE A 192 21.19 -10.30 18.65
C PHE A 192 20.99 -10.45 20.17
N PRO A 193 19.88 -9.93 20.72
CA PRO A 193 19.58 -10.00 22.15
C PRO A 193 19.15 -11.40 22.57
N ASP A 194 19.12 -11.66 23.88
CA ASP A 194 18.62 -12.93 24.42
C ASP A 194 17.16 -13.21 23.98
N GLY A 195 16.87 -14.47 23.63
CA GLY A 195 15.57 -14.89 23.09
C GLY A 195 14.38 -14.59 24.03
N SER A 196 14.61 -14.55 25.35
CA SER A 196 13.60 -14.19 26.35
C SER A 196 13.05 -12.76 26.18
N LEU A 197 13.74 -11.87 25.46
CA LEU A 197 13.28 -10.52 25.14
C LEU A 197 12.37 -10.45 23.91
N LEU A 198 12.37 -11.46 23.04
CA LEU A 198 11.53 -11.49 21.82
C LEU A 198 10.02 -11.28 22.09
N PRO A 199 9.40 -11.83 23.16
CA PRO A 199 8.00 -11.54 23.47
C PRO A 199 7.74 -10.06 23.78
N LYS A 200 8.68 -9.38 24.45
CA LYS A 200 8.56 -7.95 24.77
C LYS A 200 8.76 -7.10 23.51
N LEU A 201 9.81 -7.37 22.74
CA LEU A 201 10.08 -6.71 21.45
C LEU A 201 8.90 -6.82 20.49
N TRP A 202 8.19 -7.95 20.48
CA TRP A 202 6.97 -8.12 19.70
C TRP A 202 5.84 -7.21 20.17
N GLU A 203 5.52 -7.18 21.47
CA GLU A 203 4.44 -6.30 21.97
C GLU A 203 4.76 -4.81 21.76
N ASP A 204 6.04 -4.42 21.83
CA ASP A 204 6.48 -3.04 21.57
C ASP A 204 6.37 -2.63 20.09
N ASN A 205 6.48 -3.58 19.15
CA ASN A 205 6.48 -3.30 17.71
C ASN A 205 5.16 -3.65 16.99
N LYS A 206 4.31 -4.53 17.56
CA LYS A 206 3.11 -5.08 16.90
C LYS A 206 2.18 -4.02 16.32
N GLU A 207 1.79 -3.03 17.11
CA GLU A 207 0.87 -1.98 16.65
C GLU A 207 1.54 -1.03 15.63
N ALA A 208 2.83 -0.75 15.79
CA ALA A 208 3.60 0.05 14.84
C ALA A 208 3.71 -0.63 13.47
N LEU A 209 3.96 -1.95 13.45
CA LEU A 209 3.96 -2.75 12.21
C LEU A 209 2.59 -2.71 11.52
N ILE A 210 1.49 -2.86 12.28
CA ILE A 210 0.13 -2.82 11.72
C ILE A 210 -0.24 -1.43 11.19
N ASP A 211 0.06 -0.35 11.92
CA ASP A 211 -0.22 1.02 11.47
C ASP A 211 0.64 1.42 10.25
N PHE A 212 1.88 0.94 10.18
CA PHE A 212 2.73 1.17 9.00
C PHE A 212 2.16 0.51 7.74
N ILE A 213 1.59 -0.71 7.83
CA ILE A 213 0.89 -1.33 6.70
C ILE A 213 -0.26 -0.45 6.21
N LYS A 214 -1.03 0.14 7.14
CA LYS A 214 -2.15 1.05 6.80
C LYS A 214 -1.69 2.32 6.08
N LYS A 215 -0.43 2.76 6.24
CA LYS A 215 0.09 3.96 5.54
C LYS A 215 0.11 3.81 4.02
N ILE A 216 0.08 2.59 3.47
CA ILE A 216 0.01 2.40 2.01
C ILE A 216 -1.30 2.92 1.39
N HIS A 217 -2.31 3.25 2.21
CA HIS A 217 -3.57 3.82 1.76
C HIS A 217 -3.65 5.35 1.79
N ILE A 218 -2.60 6.08 2.20
CA ILE A 218 -2.60 7.56 2.16
C ILE A 218 -2.36 8.10 0.75
N GLY A 219 -2.62 9.39 0.57
CA GLY A 219 -2.37 10.08 -0.69
C GLY A 219 -3.38 9.73 -1.79
N ILE A 220 -2.90 9.53 -3.00
CA ILE A 220 -3.72 9.33 -4.21
C ILE A 220 -3.40 8.00 -4.91
N LYS A 221 -4.38 7.50 -5.67
CA LYS A 221 -4.22 6.43 -6.65
C LYS A 221 -5.13 6.68 -7.84
N GLY A 222 -4.98 5.95 -8.93
CA GLY A 222 -5.90 6.08 -10.07
C GLY A 222 -5.37 5.37 -11.30
N THR A 223 -6.01 5.62 -12.43
CA THR A 223 -5.58 5.08 -13.73
C THR A 223 -5.23 6.20 -14.72
N VAL A 224 -4.38 5.88 -15.69
CA VAL A 224 -4.02 6.72 -16.83
C VAL A 224 -4.43 5.97 -18.10
N MET A 225 -5.40 6.52 -18.83
CA MET A 225 -6.01 5.86 -20.00
C MET A 225 -5.86 6.71 -21.27
N ASN A 226 -5.86 6.06 -22.44
CA ASN A 226 -5.92 6.72 -23.75
C ASN A 226 -7.34 7.23 -24.01
N LYS A 227 -7.49 8.51 -24.35
CA LYS A 227 -8.79 9.16 -24.60
C LYS A 227 -9.57 8.55 -25.78
N ILE A 228 -8.88 7.96 -26.74
CA ILE A 228 -9.43 7.53 -28.03
C ILE A 228 -9.75 6.04 -28.03
N THR A 229 -8.80 5.21 -27.59
CA THR A 229 -8.97 3.74 -27.55
C THR A 229 -9.58 3.25 -26.24
N GLY A 230 -9.50 4.03 -25.16
CA GLY A 230 -9.88 3.60 -23.82
C GLY A 230 -8.89 2.63 -23.16
N GLU A 231 -7.77 2.33 -23.82
CA GLU A 231 -6.74 1.41 -23.34
C GLU A 231 -5.88 2.05 -22.23
N PRO A 232 -5.29 1.25 -21.33
CA PRO A 232 -4.36 1.75 -20.32
C PRO A 232 -3.07 2.30 -20.95
N ILE A 233 -2.49 3.32 -20.32
CA ILE A 233 -1.18 3.86 -20.67
C ILE A 233 -0.18 3.46 -19.59
N SER A 234 0.69 2.52 -19.90
CA SER A 234 1.82 2.12 -19.06
C SER A 234 2.97 3.13 -19.13
N ASN A 235 3.80 3.18 -18.08
CA ASN A 235 4.95 4.08 -17.97
C ASN A 235 4.63 5.58 -18.13
N ALA A 236 3.36 5.99 -17.97
CA ALA A 236 3.02 7.39 -17.82
C ALA A 236 3.64 7.91 -16.52
N VAL A 237 4.30 9.07 -16.58
CA VAL A 237 5.02 9.66 -15.46
C VAL A 237 4.12 10.68 -14.76
N ILE A 238 3.86 10.45 -13.47
CA ILE A 238 3.04 11.28 -12.60
C ILE A 238 3.95 12.14 -11.73
N TRP A 239 4.04 13.43 -12.08
CA TRP A 239 4.72 14.45 -11.31
C TRP A 239 3.78 15.09 -10.28
N ILE A 240 4.30 15.32 -9.08
CA ILE A 240 3.59 16.01 -8.00
C ILE A 240 4.33 17.30 -7.69
N LYS A 241 3.59 18.40 -7.62
CA LYS A 241 4.06 19.68 -7.10
C LYS A 241 3.11 20.10 -5.98
N ASN A 242 3.62 20.44 -4.81
CA ASN A 242 2.80 21.04 -3.75
C ASN A 242 2.36 22.45 -4.21
N SER A 243 1.12 22.83 -3.97
CA SER A 243 0.57 24.12 -4.45
C SER A 243 1.30 25.35 -3.88
N THR A 244 2.05 25.20 -2.78
CA THR A 244 2.91 26.27 -2.22
C THR A 244 4.30 26.36 -2.84
N ASP A 245 4.76 25.31 -3.52
CA ASP A 245 6.17 25.15 -3.89
C ASP A 245 6.40 25.58 -5.35
N ILE A 246 7.63 26.04 -5.64
CA ILE A 246 7.99 26.49 -6.99
C ILE A 246 8.24 25.32 -7.94
N THR A 247 8.87 24.24 -7.45
CA THR A 247 9.29 23.08 -8.26
C THR A 247 8.58 21.79 -7.83
N PRO A 248 8.34 20.84 -8.76
CA PRO A 248 7.86 19.50 -8.42
C PRO A 248 8.78 18.75 -7.45
N ILE A 249 8.20 17.79 -6.72
CA ILE A 249 8.92 16.80 -5.91
C ILE A 249 9.81 15.99 -6.87
N LYS A 250 11.12 15.92 -6.59
CA LYS A 250 12.16 15.29 -7.44
C LYS A 250 12.16 13.75 -7.37
N HIS A 251 10.97 13.16 -7.39
CA HIS A 251 10.74 11.72 -7.45
C HIS A 251 9.30 11.54 -7.95
N PRO A 252 9.06 11.48 -9.27
CA PRO A 252 7.75 11.12 -9.82
C PRO A 252 7.46 9.63 -9.60
N VAL A 253 6.26 9.17 -9.92
CA VAL A 253 5.94 7.72 -10.04
C VAL A 253 5.48 7.40 -11.45
N THR A 254 5.57 6.13 -11.85
CA THR A 254 5.05 5.63 -13.13
C THR A 254 3.76 4.83 -12.98
N SER A 255 2.96 4.79 -14.04
CA SER A 255 1.83 3.84 -14.16
C SER A 255 2.29 2.43 -14.56
N TRP A 256 1.60 1.42 -14.05
CA TRP A 256 1.79 0.01 -14.38
C TRP A 256 1.21 -0.36 -15.76
N GLU A 257 1.36 -1.62 -16.19
CA GLU A 257 0.81 -2.17 -17.44
C GLU A 257 -0.71 -1.97 -17.57
N THR A 258 -1.43 -2.05 -16.45
CA THR A 258 -2.87 -1.78 -16.32
C THR A 258 -3.22 -0.29 -16.31
N GLY A 259 -2.24 0.60 -16.49
CA GLY A 259 -2.39 2.04 -16.46
C GLY A 259 -2.57 2.61 -15.05
N GLU A 260 -2.61 1.78 -14.01
CA GLU A 260 -2.80 2.23 -12.64
C GLU A 260 -1.53 2.80 -12.01
N TYR A 261 -1.70 3.71 -11.06
CA TYR A 261 -0.60 4.29 -10.29
C TYR A 261 -1.01 4.55 -8.84
N PHE A 262 -0.01 4.61 -7.96
CA PHE A 262 -0.15 4.92 -6.55
C PHE A 262 0.86 6.00 -6.16
N ARG A 263 0.45 6.98 -5.36
CA ARG A 263 1.34 8.02 -4.88
C ARG A 263 0.98 8.43 -3.46
N LEU A 264 1.81 7.99 -2.52
CA LEU A 264 1.77 8.41 -1.11
C LEU A 264 2.00 9.93 -1.04
N LEU A 265 1.09 10.61 -0.34
CA LEU A 265 1.12 12.05 -0.06
C LEU A 265 0.54 12.28 1.32
N THR A 266 1.11 13.21 2.07
CA THR A 266 0.51 13.77 3.28
C THR A 266 -0.70 14.66 2.92
N PRO A 267 -1.62 14.92 3.86
CA PRO A 267 -2.69 15.89 3.64
C PRO A 267 -2.16 17.25 3.17
N GLY A 268 -2.84 17.85 2.19
CA GLY A 268 -2.39 19.09 1.53
C GLY A 268 -2.92 19.27 0.10
N SER A 269 -2.66 20.43 -0.48
CA SER A 269 -3.04 20.77 -1.86
C SER A 269 -1.89 20.55 -2.82
N TYR A 270 -2.14 19.82 -3.90
CA TYR A 270 -1.14 19.46 -4.90
C TYR A 270 -1.62 19.75 -6.32
N GLU A 271 -0.68 20.13 -7.17
CA GLU A 271 -0.80 20.10 -8.62
C GLU A 271 -0.16 18.81 -9.13
N ILE A 272 -0.95 17.98 -9.81
CA ILE A 272 -0.54 16.71 -10.39
C ILE A 272 -0.42 16.92 -11.90
N TYR A 273 0.74 16.61 -12.46
CA TYR A 273 1.03 16.73 -13.88
C TYR A 273 1.45 15.37 -14.44
N VAL A 274 0.75 14.89 -15.48
CA VAL A 274 0.96 13.55 -16.05
C VAL A 274 1.42 13.67 -17.50
N THR A 275 2.49 12.95 -17.83
CA THR A 275 3.12 12.88 -19.16
C THR A 275 3.28 11.43 -19.61
N ALA A 276 3.14 11.15 -20.90
CA ALA A 276 3.50 9.87 -21.50
C ALA A 276 3.96 10.10 -22.95
N ASP A 277 4.87 9.27 -23.45
CA ASP A 277 5.45 9.45 -24.78
C ASP A 277 4.38 9.36 -25.88
N GLY A 278 4.31 10.37 -26.74
CA GLY A 278 3.30 10.49 -27.78
C GLY A 278 1.91 10.98 -27.31
N TYR A 279 1.77 11.38 -26.05
CA TYR A 279 0.52 11.91 -25.47
C TYR A 279 0.64 13.35 -24.96
N GLN A 280 -0.41 14.13 -25.15
CA GLN A 280 -0.55 15.46 -24.59
C GLN A 280 -0.64 15.38 -23.05
N SER A 281 0.21 16.15 -22.38
CA SER A 281 0.25 16.21 -20.93
C SER A 281 -1.02 16.82 -20.32
N THR A 282 -1.38 16.38 -19.12
CA THR A 282 -2.57 16.83 -18.40
C THR A 282 -2.22 17.26 -16.98
N LEU A 283 -2.82 18.35 -16.50
CA LEU A 283 -2.69 18.84 -15.12
C LEU A 283 -4.03 18.76 -14.38
N LYS A 284 -4.00 18.38 -13.10
CA LYS A 284 -5.14 18.46 -12.18
C LYS A 284 -4.69 18.98 -10.81
N GLN A 285 -5.48 19.88 -10.22
CA GLN A 285 -5.31 20.26 -8.82
C GLN A 285 -6.13 19.32 -7.93
N VAL A 286 -5.53 18.83 -6.84
CA VAL A 286 -6.13 17.87 -5.91
C VAL A 286 -5.76 18.24 -4.48
N ASN A 287 -6.78 18.48 -3.66
CA ASN A 287 -6.64 18.47 -2.21
C ASN A 287 -6.71 17.03 -1.69
N VAL A 288 -5.69 16.61 -0.94
CA VAL A 288 -5.56 15.31 -0.27
C VAL A 288 -5.94 15.50 1.19
N THR A 289 -6.93 14.75 1.65
CA THR A 289 -7.49 14.86 3.01
C THR A 289 -7.70 13.50 3.70
N ASN A 290 -7.41 12.40 3.01
CA ASN A 290 -7.50 11.05 3.57
C ASN A 290 -6.31 10.78 4.51
N ASP A 291 -6.63 10.22 5.67
CA ASP A 291 -5.66 9.60 6.58
C ASP A 291 -5.44 8.12 6.22
N SER A 292 -4.68 7.39 7.04
CA SER A 292 -4.39 5.95 6.82
C SER A 292 -5.52 5.00 7.19
N GLN A 293 -6.64 5.49 7.74
CA GLN A 293 -7.87 4.71 7.91
C GLN A 293 -8.73 4.73 6.64
N THR A 294 -8.35 5.56 5.67
CA THR A 294 -9.13 5.92 4.49
C THR A 294 -8.39 5.56 3.20
N SER A 295 -9.10 5.03 2.20
CA SER A 295 -8.45 4.59 0.95
C SER A 295 -7.94 5.79 0.14
N ALA A 296 -6.79 5.61 -0.50
CA ALA A 296 -6.15 6.66 -1.30
C ALA A 296 -7.13 7.25 -2.32
N LYS A 297 -7.18 8.58 -2.37
CA LYS A 297 -8.14 9.33 -3.17
C LYS A 297 -7.96 8.99 -4.66
N ILE A 298 -9.05 8.54 -5.30
CA ILE A 298 -9.02 8.14 -6.71
C ILE A 298 -8.96 9.39 -7.61
N VAL A 299 -7.92 9.47 -8.43
CA VAL A 299 -7.67 10.56 -9.37
C VAL A 299 -7.27 9.97 -10.73
N ASN A 300 -8.24 9.75 -11.61
CA ASN A 300 -7.97 9.18 -12.92
C ASN A 300 -7.56 10.25 -13.95
N PHE A 301 -6.69 9.89 -14.88
CA PHE A 301 -6.22 10.71 -15.99
C PHE A 301 -6.59 10.06 -17.32
N VAL A 302 -6.86 10.90 -18.32
CA VAL A 302 -7.19 10.48 -19.67
C VAL A 302 -6.39 11.37 -20.62
N LEU A 303 -5.41 10.78 -21.31
CA LEU A 303 -4.47 11.52 -22.15
C LEU A 303 -4.85 11.41 -23.63
N MET A 304 -4.66 12.48 -24.39
CA MET A 304 -4.97 12.55 -25.82
C MET A 304 -3.69 12.36 -26.65
N PRO A 305 -3.63 11.43 -27.62
CA PRO A 305 -2.47 11.28 -28.49
C PRO A 305 -2.10 12.59 -29.21
N GLU A 306 -0.81 12.91 -29.30
CA GLU A 306 -0.34 14.16 -29.91
C GLU A 306 -0.62 14.25 -31.41
N GLN A 307 -0.58 13.10 -32.11
CA GLN A 307 -0.77 12.99 -33.56
C GLN A 307 -2.12 13.53 -34.06
N LEU A 308 -3.14 13.63 -33.19
CA LEU A 308 -4.45 14.16 -33.56
C LEU A 308 -4.47 15.68 -33.78
N LYS A 309 -3.54 16.45 -33.18
CA LYS A 309 -3.38 17.88 -33.50
C LYS A 309 -3.05 18.11 -34.96
N VAL A 310 -2.24 17.23 -35.56
CA VAL A 310 -1.84 17.37 -36.98
C VAL A 310 -3.07 17.25 -37.88
N LYS A 311 -3.96 16.28 -37.64
CA LYS A 311 -5.21 16.12 -38.41
C LYS A 311 -6.20 17.25 -38.15
N GLU A 312 -6.48 17.63 -36.90
CA GLU A 312 -7.43 18.72 -36.61
C GLU A 312 -6.94 20.08 -37.14
N GLN A 313 -5.63 20.37 -37.09
CA GLN A 313 -5.09 21.59 -37.71
C GLN A 313 -5.13 21.53 -39.24
N HIS A 314 -4.89 20.37 -39.86
CA HIS A 314 -5.04 20.23 -41.32
C HIS A 314 -6.50 20.39 -41.77
N ASP A 315 -7.46 19.74 -41.08
CA ASP A 315 -8.89 19.85 -41.40
C ASP A 315 -9.44 21.24 -41.14
N CYS A 316 -8.98 21.92 -40.09
CA CYS A 316 -9.37 23.30 -39.82
C CYS A 316 -8.80 24.25 -40.90
N GLN A 317 -7.55 24.07 -41.34
CA GLN A 317 -6.96 24.81 -42.45
C GLN A 317 -7.64 24.50 -43.81
N LEU A 318 -8.03 23.25 -44.06
CA LEU A 318 -8.78 22.84 -45.25
C LEU A 318 -10.18 23.47 -45.27
N LYS A 319 -10.90 23.47 -44.14
CA LYS A 319 -12.19 24.16 -44.00
C LYS A 319 -12.05 25.67 -44.19
N PHE A 320 -11.03 26.31 -43.60
CA PHE A 320 -10.73 27.74 -43.81
C PHE A 320 -10.39 28.08 -45.27
N LYS A 321 -9.68 27.18 -45.97
CA LYS A 321 -9.40 27.35 -47.41
C LYS A 321 -10.66 27.19 -48.26
N LEU A 322 -11.55 26.25 -47.93
CA LEU A 322 -12.79 26.01 -48.66
C LEU A 322 -13.81 27.16 -48.50
N THR A 323 -14.00 27.70 -47.29
CA THR A 323 -14.88 28.86 -47.10
C THR A 323 -14.34 30.13 -47.78
N ASN A 324 -13.02 30.32 -47.79
CA ASN A 324 -12.41 31.45 -48.51
C ASN A 324 -12.40 31.26 -50.04
N PHE A 325 -12.41 30.03 -50.56
CA PHE A 325 -12.51 29.79 -52.02
C PHE A 325 -13.89 30.15 -52.57
N GLN A 326 -14.96 30.01 -51.77
CA GLN A 326 -16.31 30.43 -52.18
C GLN A 326 -16.52 31.95 -52.15
N ALA A 327 -15.65 32.71 -51.47
CA ALA A 327 -15.71 34.17 -51.41
C ALA A 327 -14.96 34.89 -52.54
N ALA A 328 -14.17 34.17 -53.36
CA ALA A 328 -13.21 34.75 -54.31
C ALA A 328 -13.70 34.84 -55.78
N PHE A 329 -14.84 34.23 -56.12
CA PHE A 329 -15.41 34.29 -57.48
C PHE A 329 -16.75 35.02 -57.50
N GLY A 330 -16.69 36.35 -57.61
CA GLY A 330 -17.86 37.15 -57.94
C GLY A 330 -18.28 36.95 -59.39
N PHE A 331 -19.54 36.58 -59.60
CA PHE A 331 -20.21 36.67 -60.91
C PHE A 331 -21.42 37.60 -60.85
N THR A 332 -21.62 38.32 -61.95
CA THR A 332 -22.44 39.53 -62.05
C THR A 332 -23.95 39.27 -62.12
N LYS A 333 -24.76 40.23 -61.62
CA LYS A 333 -26.24 40.25 -61.70
C LYS A 333 -26.78 40.03 -63.12
N ILE A 334 -27.93 39.35 -63.22
CA ILE A 334 -29.03 39.69 -64.16
C ILE A 334 -30.38 39.62 -63.42
N ARG A 335 -31.32 40.49 -63.78
CA ARG A 335 -32.71 40.57 -63.30
C ARG A 335 -33.64 40.48 -64.51
N SER A 336 -34.71 39.70 -64.45
CA SER A 336 -35.85 39.85 -65.38
C SER A 336 -37.18 39.48 -64.71
N ARG A 337 -38.02 40.51 -64.57
CA ARG A 337 -39.45 40.53 -64.18
C ARG A 337 -39.89 39.55 -63.09
#